data_AF-A0A160P6W5-F1
#
_entry.id   AF-A0A160P6W5-F1
#
_cell.length_a   1.000
_cell.length_b   1.000
_cell.length_c   1.000
_cell.angle_alpha   90.00
_cell.angle_beta   90.00
_cell.angle_gamma   90.00
#
_symmetry.space_group_name_H-M   'P 1'
#
loop_
_entity.id
_entity.type
_entity.pdbx_description
1 polymer ?
#
loop_
_entity_poly.entity_id
_entity_poly.type
_entity_poly.pdbx_seq_one_letter_code
_entity_poly.pdbx_strand_id
1 'polypeptide(L)'
;MEIRALRRRQAVLTIAARRGSDATELALLHRLAVLSVEEQDHLVRDFVEAVFGNGLRAPWTAGVVHSLTPELPADADRERIEAWIEWAELARDPEFRALLRTMAEEYEAGRAADGPPRPDPVARVRTAVAPALAAGLAPGDSGAAPVVAAVLACGEAGTLLARLEGMDDPRRDRHQELLARINGWPPPEPLAPVLAWAIEALRQSASVRK
;
A
#
# COMPACT_ATOMS: atom_id res chain seq x y z
N MET A 1 24.37 7.77 -23.00
CA MET A 1 24.17 6.35 -22.61
C MET A 1 24.98 5.95 -21.37
N GLU A 2 26.25 6.37 -21.22
CA GLU A 2 27.11 5.99 -20.07
C GLU A 2 26.54 6.36 -18.68
N ILE A 3 26.04 7.58 -18.51
CA ILE A 3 25.57 8.08 -17.20
C ILE A 3 24.41 7.23 -16.64
N ARG A 4 23.49 6.77 -17.49
CA ARG A 4 22.34 5.93 -17.08
C ARG A 4 22.79 4.56 -16.58
N ALA A 5 23.71 3.92 -17.30
CA ALA A 5 24.24 2.61 -16.92
C ALA A 5 25.01 2.69 -15.59
N LEU A 6 25.77 3.77 -15.39
CA LEU A 6 26.47 4.03 -14.13
C LEU A 6 25.53 4.25 -12.95
N ARG A 7 24.45 5.05 -13.13
CA ARG A 7 23.42 5.25 -12.09
C ARG A 7 22.76 3.93 -11.67
N ARG A 8 22.36 3.10 -12.64
CA ARG A 8 21.76 1.78 -12.39
C ARG A 8 22.72 0.85 -11.63
N ARG A 9 23.97 0.73 -12.09
CA ARG A 9 24.99 -0.10 -11.42
C ARG A 9 25.24 0.38 -9.98
N GLN A 10 25.38 1.68 -9.79
CA GLN A 10 25.65 2.21 -8.45
C GLN A 10 24.44 2.05 -7.53
N ALA A 11 23.20 2.16 -8.01
CA ALA A 11 21.99 1.89 -7.23
C ALA A 11 21.98 0.43 -6.74
N VAL A 12 22.18 -0.53 -7.64
CA VAL A 12 22.24 -1.97 -7.31
C VAL A 12 23.32 -2.27 -6.26
N LEU A 13 24.53 -1.74 -6.45
CA LEU A 13 25.62 -1.94 -5.49
C LEU A 13 25.32 -1.30 -4.12
N THR A 14 24.65 -0.14 -4.11
CA THR A 14 24.26 0.54 -2.87
C THR A 14 23.21 -0.27 -2.11
N ILE A 15 22.20 -0.79 -2.81
CA ILE A 15 21.17 -1.65 -2.21
C ILE A 15 21.80 -2.94 -1.68
N ALA A 16 22.61 -3.62 -2.48
CA ALA A 16 23.25 -4.88 -2.09
C ALA A 16 24.17 -4.72 -0.88
N ALA A 17 24.96 -3.64 -0.85
CA ALA A 17 25.84 -3.34 0.29
C ALA A 17 25.05 -3.06 1.58
N ARG A 18 23.89 -2.39 1.48
CA ARG A 18 23.03 -2.11 2.63
C ARG A 18 22.32 -3.36 3.16
N ARG A 19 21.89 -4.26 2.27
CA ARG A 19 21.13 -5.48 2.62
C ARG A 19 22.01 -6.68 2.98
N GLY A 20 23.32 -6.62 2.69
CA GLY A 20 24.20 -7.78 2.84
C GLY A 20 23.88 -8.89 1.85
N SER A 21 23.43 -8.51 0.65
CA SER A 21 22.87 -9.42 -0.34
C SER A 21 23.84 -10.48 -0.82
N ASP A 22 23.34 -11.70 -1.03
CA ASP A 22 24.09 -12.77 -1.65
C ASP A 22 24.15 -12.62 -3.19
N ALA A 23 24.86 -13.54 -3.86
CA ALA A 23 25.02 -13.49 -5.31
C ALA A 23 23.70 -13.65 -6.08
N THR A 24 22.73 -14.38 -5.53
CA THR A 24 21.42 -14.61 -6.14
C THR A 24 20.58 -13.34 -6.06
N GLU A 25 20.54 -12.71 -4.90
CA GLU A 25 19.83 -11.46 -4.67
C GLU A 25 20.47 -10.32 -5.49
N LEU A 26 21.80 -10.25 -5.55
CA LEU A 26 22.49 -9.28 -6.41
C LEU A 26 22.15 -9.44 -7.89
N ALA A 27 22.05 -10.69 -8.37
CA ALA A 27 21.65 -10.97 -9.76
C ALA A 27 20.19 -10.56 -10.03
N LEU A 28 19.30 -10.75 -9.06
CA LEU A 28 17.92 -10.28 -9.13
C LEU A 28 17.85 -8.74 -9.19
N LEU A 29 18.51 -8.05 -8.24
CA LEU A 29 18.57 -6.60 -8.19
C LEU A 29 19.15 -6.02 -9.49
N HIS A 30 20.23 -6.63 -10.00
CA HIS A 30 20.81 -6.22 -11.28
C HIS A 30 19.82 -6.39 -12.43
N ARG A 31 19.14 -7.54 -12.52
CA ARG A 31 18.13 -7.81 -13.54
C ARG A 31 17.00 -6.78 -13.49
N LEU A 32 16.45 -6.50 -12.31
CA LEU A 32 15.37 -5.53 -12.12
C LEU A 32 15.81 -4.10 -12.48
N ALA A 33 17.07 -3.74 -12.21
CA ALA A 33 17.61 -2.44 -12.55
C ALA A 33 17.81 -2.23 -14.06
N VAL A 34 18.07 -3.31 -14.82
CA VAL A 34 18.40 -3.24 -16.25
C VAL A 34 17.25 -3.59 -17.18
N LEU A 35 16.03 -3.83 -16.67
CA LEU A 35 14.85 -4.09 -17.50
C LEU A 35 14.70 -3.06 -18.62
N SER A 36 14.31 -3.55 -19.80
CA SER A 36 13.89 -2.73 -20.94
C SER A 36 12.56 -2.05 -20.63
N VAL A 37 12.19 -1.01 -21.41
CA VAL A 37 10.90 -0.33 -21.22
C VAL A 37 9.75 -1.32 -21.42
N GLU A 38 9.86 -2.19 -22.41
CA GLU A 38 8.88 -3.24 -22.69
C GLU A 38 8.75 -4.25 -21.54
N GLU A 39 9.86 -4.63 -20.91
CA GLU A 39 9.85 -5.52 -19.75
C GLU A 39 9.27 -4.84 -18.49
N GLN A 40 9.51 -3.54 -18.31
CA GLN A 40 8.89 -2.75 -17.25
C GLN A 40 7.38 -2.68 -17.43
N ASP A 41 6.91 -2.35 -18.65
CA ASP A 41 5.49 -2.29 -18.98
C ASP A 41 4.80 -3.65 -18.81
N HIS A 42 5.49 -4.74 -19.17
CA HIS A 42 4.97 -6.10 -18.96
C HIS A 42 4.83 -6.43 -17.48
N LEU A 43 5.85 -6.11 -16.66
CA LEU A 43 5.81 -6.34 -15.21
C LEU A 43 4.63 -5.59 -14.55
N VAL A 44 4.44 -4.32 -14.91
CA VAL A 44 3.32 -3.51 -14.42
C VAL A 44 1.99 -4.12 -14.80
N ARG A 45 1.83 -4.48 -16.08
CA ARG A 45 0.60 -5.09 -16.58
C ARG A 45 0.29 -6.41 -15.88
N ASP A 46 1.30 -7.25 -15.68
CA ASP A 46 1.15 -8.54 -15.01
C ASP A 46 0.77 -8.37 -13.54
N PHE A 47 1.33 -7.36 -12.87
CA PHE A 47 0.94 -7.01 -11.51
C PHE A 47 -0.51 -6.52 -11.44
N VAL A 48 -0.90 -5.59 -12.31
CA VAL A 48 -2.27 -5.07 -12.40
C VAL A 48 -3.25 -6.18 -12.70
N GLU A 49 -2.95 -7.07 -13.64
CA GLU A 49 -3.81 -8.22 -13.96
C GLU A 49 -3.89 -9.22 -12.81
N ALA A 50 -2.78 -9.42 -12.08
CA ALA A 50 -2.82 -10.24 -10.87
C ALA A 50 -3.76 -9.63 -9.83
N VAL A 51 -3.71 -8.32 -9.58
CA VAL A 51 -4.52 -7.68 -8.53
C VAL A 51 -5.98 -7.49 -8.94
N PHE A 52 -6.24 -7.04 -10.18
CA PHE A 52 -7.55 -6.59 -10.66
C PHE A 52 -8.15 -7.45 -11.80
N GLY A 53 -7.51 -8.55 -12.17
CA GLY A 53 -8.05 -9.49 -13.14
C GLY A 53 -9.36 -10.14 -12.66
N ASN A 54 -10.01 -10.88 -13.55
CA ASN A 54 -11.15 -11.76 -13.23
C ASN A 54 -12.36 -11.10 -12.52
N GLY A 55 -12.89 -10.00 -13.08
CA GLY A 55 -14.19 -9.45 -12.65
C GLY A 55 -14.12 -8.12 -11.90
N LEU A 56 -12.92 -7.66 -11.52
CA LEU A 56 -12.69 -6.36 -10.86
C LEU A 56 -12.42 -5.22 -11.87
N ARG A 57 -12.85 -5.36 -13.13
CA ARG A 57 -12.64 -4.38 -14.22
C ARG A 57 -13.78 -3.36 -14.36
N ALA A 58 -14.33 -2.90 -13.23
CA ALA A 58 -15.35 -1.88 -13.25
C ALA A 58 -14.78 -0.51 -13.69
N PRO A 59 -15.59 0.42 -14.23
CA PRO A 59 -15.09 1.72 -14.73
C PRO A 59 -14.29 2.56 -13.72
N TRP A 60 -14.51 2.34 -12.42
CA TRP A 60 -13.77 3.03 -11.36
C TRP A 60 -12.34 2.50 -11.17
N THR A 61 -12.06 1.26 -11.58
CA THR A 61 -10.72 0.69 -11.46
C THR A 61 -9.75 1.31 -12.44
N ALA A 62 -10.19 1.95 -13.52
CA ALA A 62 -9.30 2.68 -14.43
C ALA A 62 -8.51 3.80 -13.72
N GLY A 63 -9.16 4.58 -12.85
CA GLY A 63 -8.49 5.63 -12.07
C GLY A 63 -7.55 5.08 -10.99
N VAL A 64 -7.90 3.92 -10.41
CA VAL A 64 -7.10 3.23 -9.41
C VAL A 64 -5.90 2.51 -10.04
N VAL A 65 -6.07 1.89 -11.19
CA VAL A 65 -4.99 1.28 -11.97
C VAL A 65 -3.98 2.33 -12.41
N HIS A 66 -4.44 3.51 -12.83
CA HIS A 66 -3.53 4.61 -13.16
C HIS A 66 -2.74 5.11 -11.94
N SER A 67 -3.38 5.23 -10.77
CA SER A 67 -2.68 5.63 -9.54
C SER A 67 -1.76 4.54 -8.96
N LEU A 68 -1.91 3.29 -9.40
CA LEU A 68 -1.08 2.15 -8.99
C LEU A 68 -0.03 1.76 -10.03
N THR A 69 0.11 2.52 -11.11
CA THR A 69 1.09 2.28 -12.17
C THR A 69 2.34 3.10 -11.92
N PRO A 70 3.51 2.46 -11.72
CA PRO A 70 4.79 3.16 -11.67
C PRO A 70 5.25 3.53 -13.10
N GLU A 71 5.56 4.81 -13.29
CA GLU A 71 6.10 5.35 -14.53
C GLU A 71 7.54 5.80 -14.26
N LEU A 72 8.53 4.98 -14.61
CA LEU A 72 9.94 5.33 -14.41
C LEU A 72 10.47 6.18 -15.58
N PRO A 73 10.82 7.46 -15.38
CA PRO A 73 11.35 8.29 -16.45
C PRO A 73 12.71 7.79 -16.96
N ALA A 74 12.99 8.00 -18.25
CA ALA A 74 14.23 7.53 -18.87
C ALA A 74 15.52 8.14 -18.26
N ASP A 75 15.39 9.31 -17.63
CA ASP A 75 16.44 10.09 -16.98
C ASP A 75 16.42 9.99 -15.44
N ALA A 76 15.65 9.04 -14.88
CA ALA A 76 15.51 8.82 -13.44
C ALA A 76 16.86 8.88 -12.69
N ASP A 77 16.82 9.53 -11.53
CA ASP A 77 17.93 9.57 -10.60
C ASP A 77 18.10 8.21 -9.88
N ARG A 78 19.12 8.15 -9.01
CA ARG A 78 19.40 6.94 -8.23
C ARG A 78 18.20 6.53 -7.37
N GLU A 79 17.60 7.47 -6.66
CA GLU A 79 16.58 7.18 -5.66
C GLU A 79 15.32 6.60 -6.29
N ARG A 80 14.91 7.10 -7.47
CA ARG A 80 13.81 6.53 -8.24
C ARG A 80 14.14 5.15 -8.80
N ILE A 81 15.39 4.90 -9.21
CA ILE A 81 15.83 3.57 -9.64
C ILE A 81 15.81 2.58 -8.46
N GLU A 82 16.28 2.99 -7.28
CA GLU A 82 16.21 2.17 -6.06
C GLU A 82 14.74 1.87 -5.70
N ALA A 83 13.87 2.87 -5.75
CA ALA A 83 12.44 2.70 -5.50
C ALA A 83 11.77 1.78 -6.54
N TRP A 84 12.14 1.89 -7.81
CA TRP A 84 11.64 0.99 -8.86
C TRP A 84 12.05 -0.47 -8.62
N ILE A 85 13.31 -0.72 -8.26
CA ILE A 85 13.79 -2.09 -7.99
C ILE A 85 13.00 -2.68 -6.83
N GLU A 86 12.84 -1.95 -5.74
CA GLU A 86 12.09 -2.42 -4.58
C GLU A 86 10.60 -2.61 -4.88
N TRP A 87 9.99 -1.69 -5.65
CA TRP A 87 8.61 -1.87 -6.12
C TRP A 87 8.49 -3.12 -6.99
N ALA A 88 9.44 -3.38 -7.87
CA ALA A 88 9.44 -4.55 -8.75
C ALA A 88 9.62 -5.86 -7.98
N GLU A 89 10.39 -5.88 -6.89
CA GLU A 89 10.45 -7.03 -5.97
C GLU A 89 9.09 -7.28 -5.33
N LEU A 90 8.48 -6.22 -4.77
CA LEU A 90 7.20 -6.31 -4.10
C LEU A 90 6.05 -6.69 -5.05
N ALA A 91 6.06 -6.12 -6.26
CA ALA A 91 5.11 -6.43 -7.32
C ALA A 91 5.22 -7.88 -7.81
N ARG A 92 6.32 -8.59 -7.51
CA ARG A 92 6.50 -10.02 -7.83
C ARG A 92 6.20 -10.96 -6.67
N ASP A 93 6.02 -10.44 -5.47
CA ASP A 93 5.65 -11.21 -4.29
C ASP A 93 4.22 -11.76 -4.43
N PRO A 94 4.03 -13.10 -4.49
CA PRO A 94 2.70 -13.71 -4.61
C PRO A 94 1.79 -13.39 -3.43
N GLU A 95 2.32 -13.29 -2.22
CA GLU A 95 1.53 -13.00 -1.02
C GLU A 95 1.02 -11.57 -1.04
N PHE A 96 1.89 -10.62 -1.43
CA PHE A 96 1.49 -9.23 -1.58
C PHE A 96 0.42 -9.04 -2.68
N ARG A 97 0.55 -9.76 -3.80
CA ARG A 97 -0.48 -9.78 -4.86
C ARG A 97 -1.82 -10.32 -4.34
N ALA A 98 -1.79 -11.40 -3.55
CA ALA A 98 -2.99 -11.99 -2.97
C ALA A 98 -3.67 -11.03 -1.99
N LEU A 99 -2.88 -10.38 -1.12
CA LEU A 99 -3.35 -9.34 -0.19
C LEU A 99 -4.10 -8.23 -0.94
N LEU A 100 -3.47 -7.61 -1.94
CA LEU A 100 -4.09 -6.52 -2.69
C LEU A 100 -5.36 -6.97 -3.45
N ARG A 101 -5.38 -8.21 -3.96
CA ARG A 101 -6.57 -8.78 -4.60
C ARG A 101 -7.72 -8.91 -3.61
N THR A 102 -7.49 -9.51 -2.43
CA THR A 102 -8.52 -9.62 -1.38
C THR A 102 -9.09 -8.26 -1.01
N MET A 103 -8.25 -7.24 -0.89
CA MET A 103 -8.70 -5.87 -0.62
C MET A 103 -9.57 -5.30 -1.75
N ALA A 104 -9.19 -5.55 -3.01
CA ALA A 104 -9.97 -5.10 -4.16
C ALA A 104 -11.33 -5.81 -4.25
N GLU A 105 -11.38 -7.12 -3.97
CA GLU A 105 -12.61 -7.91 -3.89
C GLU A 105 -13.53 -7.41 -2.76
N GLU A 106 -12.99 -7.13 -1.57
CA GLU A 106 -13.74 -6.59 -0.44
C GLU A 106 -14.30 -5.18 -0.72
N TYR A 107 -13.58 -4.38 -1.50
CA TYR A 107 -14.04 -3.06 -1.91
C TYR A 107 -15.18 -3.16 -2.94
N GLU A 108 -15.09 -4.04 -3.94
CA GLU A 108 -16.19 -4.29 -4.88
C GLU A 108 -17.43 -4.88 -4.19
N ALA A 109 -17.26 -5.86 -3.30
CA ALA A 109 -18.36 -6.45 -2.55
C ALA A 109 -19.12 -5.40 -1.72
N GLY A 110 -18.41 -4.44 -1.13
CA GLY A 110 -19.01 -3.31 -0.41
C GLY A 110 -19.77 -2.34 -1.31
N ARG A 111 -19.40 -2.23 -2.59
CA ARG A 111 -20.05 -1.37 -3.60
C ARG A 111 -21.26 -2.03 -4.27
N ALA A 112 -21.24 -3.35 -4.42
CA ALA A 112 -22.31 -4.12 -5.04
C ALA A 112 -23.55 -4.29 -4.14
N ALA A 113 -23.46 -3.95 -2.85
CA ALA A 113 -24.60 -3.96 -1.94
C ALA A 113 -25.62 -2.88 -2.35
N ASP A 114 -26.86 -3.28 -2.63
CA ASP A 114 -27.95 -2.40 -3.02
C ASP A 114 -28.11 -1.21 -2.03
N GLY A 115 -27.75 -0.01 -2.47
CA GLY A 115 -27.81 1.21 -1.66
C GLY A 115 -26.99 2.37 -2.24
N PRO A 116 -27.09 3.59 -1.67
CA PRO A 116 -26.23 4.71 -2.06
C PRO A 116 -24.75 4.36 -1.79
N PRO A 117 -23.79 4.87 -2.59
CA PRO A 117 -22.36 4.62 -2.37
C PRO A 117 -21.98 4.99 -0.94
N ARG A 118 -21.72 3.98 -0.10
CA ARG A 118 -21.19 4.21 1.24
C ARG A 118 -19.68 4.40 1.13
N PRO A 119 -19.10 5.43 1.76
CA PRO A 119 -17.65 5.55 1.84
C PRO A 119 -17.08 4.28 2.46
N ASP A 120 -15.99 3.78 1.88
CA ASP A 120 -15.29 2.60 2.37
C ASP A 120 -15.04 2.74 3.90
N PRO A 121 -15.32 1.69 4.71
CA PRO A 121 -15.15 1.74 6.15
C PRO A 121 -13.77 2.24 6.60
N VAL A 122 -12.71 1.94 5.84
CA VAL A 122 -11.35 2.40 6.17
C VAL A 122 -11.15 3.87 5.86
N ALA A 123 -11.76 4.39 4.80
CA ALA A 123 -11.79 5.83 4.55
C ALA A 123 -12.49 6.60 5.69
N ARG A 124 -13.55 6.02 6.26
CA ARG A 124 -14.26 6.59 7.43
C ARG A 124 -13.41 6.51 8.70
N VAL A 125 -12.79 5.36 8.96
CA VAL A 125 -11.85 5.18 10.08
C VAL A 125 -10.71 6.18 10.00
N ARG A 126 -10.06 6.32 8.84
CA ARG A 126 -9.01 7.33 8.63
C ARG A 126 -9.49 8.74 8.96
N THR A 127 -10.66 9.12 8.47
CA THR A 127 -11.24 10.45 8.76
C THR A 127 -11.51 10.65 10.25
N ALA A 128 -11.99 9.61 10.94
CA ALA A 128 -12.26 9.67 12.37
C ALA A 128 -10.97 9.77 13.21
N VAL A 129 -9.94 9.00 12.84
CA VAL A 129 -8.71 8.82 13.63
C VAL A 129 -7.70 9.95 13.40
N ALA A 130 -7.69 10.58 12.22
CA ALA A 130 -6.69 11.61 11.87
C ALA A 130 -6.55 12.73 12.92
N PRO A 131 -7.63 13.30 13.51
CA PRO A 131 -7.50 14.29 14.58
C PRO A 131 -6.85 13.75 15.87
N ALA A 132 -7.11 12.50 16.23
CA ALA A 132 -6.51 11.88 17.42
C ALA A 132 -5.01 11.70 17.25
N LEU A 133 -4.58 11.22 16.08
CA LEU A 133 -3.16 11.09 15.76
C LEU A 133 -2.45 12.44 15.73
N ALA A 134 -3.07 13.46 15.12
CA ALA A 134 -2.51 14.81 15.10
C ALA A 134 -2.36 15.42 16.51
N ALA A 135 -3.24 15.05 17.44
CA ALA A 135 -3.20 15.46 18.84
C ALA A 135 -2.31 14.55 19.73
N GLY A 136 -1.76 13.46 19.19
CA GLY A 136 -0.97 12.50 19.96
C GLY A 136 -1.77 11.70 20.98
N LEU A 137 -3.07 11.54 20.78
CA LEU A 137 -3.97 10.83 21.70
C LEU A 137 -3.93 9.32 21.45
N ALA A 138 -3.72 8.56 22.52
CA ALA A 138 -3.88 7.11 22.51
C ALA A 138 -5.37 6.73 22.66
N PRO A 139 -5.80 5.54 22.19
CA PRO A 139 -7.19 5.10 22.30
C PRO A 139 -7.75 5.07 23.73
N GLY A 140 -6.88 4.83 24.72
CA GLY A 140 -7.24 4.78 26.14
C GLY A 140 -7.29 6.13 26.85
N ASP A 141 -6.90 7.22 26.17
CA ASP A 141 -6.92 8.55 26.77
C ASP A 141 -8.36 9.05 26.98
N SER A 142 -8.59 9.80 28.05
CA SER A 142 -9.92 10.35 28.36
C SER A 142 -10.46 11.26 27.24
N GLY A 143 -9.58 11.91 26.48
CA GLY A 143 -9.92 12.73 25.31
C GLY A 143 -10.27 11.95 24.05
N ALA A 144 -9.97 10.64 23.99
CA ALA A 144 -10.16 9.82 22.79
C ALA A 144 -11.58 9.24 22.65
N ALA A 145 -12.41 9.30 23.70
CA ALA A 145 -13.75 8.68 23.70
C ALA A 145 -14.65 9.08 22.50
N PRO A 146 -14.71 10.36 22.05
CA PRO A 146 -15.48 10.72 20.87
C PRO A 146 -14.95 10.07 19.58
N VAL A 147 -13.64 9.86 19.47
CA VAL A 147 -12.99 9.24 18.31
C VAL A 147 -13.24 7.73 18.30
N VAL A 148 -13.12 7.07 19.46
CA VAL A 148 -13.47 5.65 19.60
C VAL A 148 -14.93 5.41 19.23
N ALA A 149 -15.86 6.27 19.67
CA ALA A 149 -17.26 6.19 19.29
C ALA A 149 -17.48 6.35 17.77
N ALA A 150 -16.75 7.26 17.12
CA ALA A 150 -16.80 7.44 15.68
C ALA A 150 -16.26 6.21 14.91
N VAL A 151 -15.19 5.57 15.40
CA VAL A 151 -14.67 4.31 14.85
C VAL A 151 -15.70 3.18 15.00
N LEU A 152 -16.32 3.03 16.17
CA LEU A 152 -17.38 2.04 16.41
C LEU A 152 -18.62 2.28 15.53
N ALA A 153 -18.90 3.53 15.14
CA ALA A 153 -19.98 3.85 14.20
C ALA A 153 -19.64 3.48 12.73
N CYS A 154 -18.40 3.03 12.45
CA CYS A 154 -17.98 2.63 11.10
C CYS A 154 -18.48 1.24 10.69
N GLY A 155 -18.85 0.40 11.65
CA GLY A 155 -19.39 -0.93 11.38
C GLY A 155 -19.58 -1.75 12.65
N GLU A 156 -20.00 -3.01 12.49
CA GLU A 156 -19.99 -3.97 13.59
C GLU A 156 -18.53 -4.20 14.05
N ALA A 157 -18.27 -4.14 15.35
CA ALA A 157 -16.93 -4.04 15.91
C ALA A 157 -16.03 -5.25 15.57
N GLY A 158 -16.57 -6.47 15.63
CA GLY A 158 -15.81 -7.68 15.30
C GLY A 158 -15.46 -7.76 13.82
N THR A 159 -16.44 -7.48 12.96
CA THR A 159 -16.29 -7.46 11.50
C THR A 159 -15.32 -6.35 11.07
N LEU A 160 -15.43 -5.17 11.66
CA LEU A 160 -14.52 -4.05 11.39
C LEU A 160 -13.10 -4.37 11.85
N LEU A 161 -12.93 -4.94 13.05
CA LEU A 161 -11.62 -5.33 13.56
C LEU A 161 -10.94 -6.33 12.63
N ALA A 162 -11.62 -7.41 12.25
CA ALA A 162 -11.06 -8.43 11.35
C ALA A 162 -10.65 -7.83 9.99
N ARG A 163 -11.46 -6.90 9.45
CA ARG A 163 -11.13 -6.19 8.20
C ARG A 163 -9.90 -5.29 8.35
N LEU A 164 -9.80 -4.53 9.44
CA LEU A 164 -8.64 -3.66 9.67
C LEU A 164 -7.36 -4.46 9.90
N GLU A 165 -7.43 -5.57 10.63
CA GLU A 165 -6.30 -6.49 10.84
C GLU A 165 -5.83 -7.12 9.53
N GLY A 166 -6.75 -7.50 8.64
CA GLY A 166 -6.41 -8.00 7.30
C GLY A 166 -5.73 -6.96 6.41
N MET A 167 -5.90 -5.66 6.69
CA MET A 167 -5.31 -4.56 5.94
C MET A 167 -4.00 -4.02 6.53
N ASP A 168 -3.67 -4.40 7.77
CA ASP A 168 -2.49 -3.91 8.51
C ASP A 168 -1.22 -4.64 8.08
N ASP A 169 -0.86 -4.48 6.80
CA ASP A 169 0.38 -4.99 6.23
C ASP A 169 1.35 -3.83 5.94
N PRO A 170 2.57 -3.82 6.52
CA PRO A 170 3.55 -2.76 6.31
C PRO A 170 3.98 -2.61 4.85
N ARG A 171 3.89 -3.67 4.04
CA ARG A 171 4.19 -3.63 2.60
C ARG A 171 3.26 -2.70 1.84
N ARG A 172 2.05 -2.43 2.35
CA ARG A 172 1.05 -1.58 1.71
C ARG A 172 1.45 -0.10 1.72
N ASP A 173 1.84 0.40 2.88
CA ASP A 173 2.35 1.76 3.02
C ASP A 173 3.65 1.90 2.24
N ARG A 174 4.51 0.88 2.29
CA ARG A 174 5.73 0.86 1.50
C ARG A 174 5.45 0.93 -0.01
N HIS A 175 4.50 0.16 -0.51
CA HIS A 175 4.08 0.20 -1.91
C HIS A 175 3.61 1.60 -2.33
N GLN A 176 2.80 2.26 -1.51
CA GLN A 176 2.32 3.63 -1.75
C GLN A 176 3.47 4.64 -1.77
N GLU A 177 4.42 4.55 -0.83
CA GLU A 177 5.62 5.39 -0.81
C GLU A 177 6.47 5.20 -2.06
N LEU A 178 6.68 3.96 -2.50
CA LEU A 178 7.47 3.63 -3.68
C LEU A 178 6.83 4.21 -4.94
N LEU A 179 5.51 4.04 -5.11
CA LEU A 179 4.77 4.64 -6.22
C LEU A 179 4.91 6.16 -6.23
N ALA A 180 4.72 6.82 -5.08
CA ALA A 180 4.87 8.27 -4.99
C ALA A 180 6.28 8.74 -5.36
N ARG A 181 7.33 8.04 -4.90
CA ARG A 181 8.71 8.35 -5.26
C ARG A 181 9.00 8.17 -6.74
N ILE A 182 8.58 7.04 -7.32
CA ILE A 182 8.79 6.72 -8.75
C ILE A 182 8.11 7.77 -9.63
N ASN A 183 6.84 8.09 -9.33
CA ASN A 183 6.01 9.00 -10.12
C ASN A 183 6.25 10.48 -9.79
N GLY A 184 7.07 10.78 -8.79
CA GLY A 184 7.36 12.15 -8.36
C GLY A 184 6.16 12.84 -7.68
N TRP A 185 5.28 12.07 -7.05
CA TRP A 185 4.17 12.59 -6.26
C TRP A 185 4.60 12.94 -4.82
N PRO A 186 3.84 13.78 -4.11
CA PRO A 186 4.04 13.99 -2.69
C PRO A 186 3.99 12.65 -1.91
N PRO A 187 4.80 12.49 -0.85
CA PRO A 187 4.73 11.31 0.00
C PRO A 187 3.32 11.12 0.54
N PRO A 188 2.76 9.89 0.46
CA PRO A 188 1.45 9.61 1.01
C PRO A 188 1.50 9.63 2.53
N GLU A 189 0.38 9.97 3.16
CA GLU A 189 0.21 9.74 4.59
C GLU A 189 0.13 8.23 4.85
N PRO A 190 0.98 7.68 5.74
CA PRO A 190 0.94 6.25 6.07
C PRO A 190 -0.37 5.90 6.77
N LEU A 191 -0.95 4.76 6.43
CA LEU A 191 -2.19 4.29 7.04
C LEU A 191 -1.93 3.40 8.26
N ALA A 192 -0.74 2.79 8.39
CA ALA A 192 -0.40 1.92 9.50
C ALA A 192 -0.68 2.57 10.88
N PRO A 193 -0.35 3.85 11.15
CA PRO A 193 -0.71 4.50 12.41
C PRO A 193 -2.21 4.59 12.65
N VAL A 194 -3.00 4.80 11.58
CA VAL A 194 -4.46 4.85 11.62
C VAL A 194 -5.03 3.47 11.94
N LEU A 195 -4.54 2.42 11.27
CA LEU A 195 -4.99 1.04 11.49
C LEU A 195 -4.65 0.59 12.90
N ALA A 196 -3.40 0.78 13.34
CA ALA A 196 -2.95 0.41 14.68
C ALA A 196 -3.81 1.06 15.78
N TRP A 197 -4.07 2.37 15.66
CA TRP A 197 -4.91 3.10 16.60
C TRP A 197 -6.35 2.54 16.65
N ALA A 198 -6.96 2.30 15.48
CA ALA A 198 -8.33 1.81 15.39
C ALA A 198 -8.47 0.36 15.87
N ILE A 199 -7.52 -0.51 15.52
CA ILE A 199 -7.44 -1.90 15.98
C ILE A 199 -7.37 -1.94 17.51
N GLU A 200 -6.50 -1.12 18.10
CA GLU A 200 -6.38 -1.02 19.55
C GLU A 200 -7.67 -0.50 20.20
N ALA A 201 -8.27 0.57 19.66
CA ALA A 201 -9.55 1.10 20.15
C ALA A 201 -10.67 0.04 20.15
N LEU A 202 -10.77 -0.76 19.08
CA LEU A 202 -11.78 -1.82 18.95
C LEU A 202 -11.53 -2.97 19.93
N ARG A 203 -10.27 -3.39 20.12
CA ARG A 203 -9.89 -4.44 21.08
C ARG A 203 -10.21 -4.01 22.52
N GLN A 204 -9.86 -2.78 22.90
CA GLN A 204 -10.18 -2.26 24.24
C GLN A 204 -11.70 -2.18 24.48
N SER A 205 -12.46 -1.72 23.48
CA SER A 205 -13.93 -1.61 23.55
C SER A 205 -14.65 -2.97 23.62
N ALA A 206 -14.02 -4.05 23.12
CA ALA A 206 -14.52 -5.41 23.27
C ALA A 206 -14.27 -5.97 24.68
N SER A 207 -13.14 -5.63 25.29
CA SER A 207 -12.79 -6.05 26.67
C SER A 207 -13.66 -5.37 27.73
N VAL A 208 -14.07 -4.11 27.52
CA VAL A 208 -14.94 -3.37 28.46
C VAL A 208 -16.39 -3.88 28.47
N ARG A 209 -16.82 -4.59 27.42
CA ARG A 209 -18.19 -5.12 27.27
C ARG A 209 -18.40 -6.53 27.84
N LYS A 210 -17.32 -7.23 28.20
CA LYS A 210 -17.37 -8.54 28.88
C LYS A 210 -17.38 -8.35 30.40
#